data_AF-A0A496AUV6-F1
#
_entry.id   AF-A0A496AUV6-F1
#
_cell.length_a   1.000
_cell.length_b   1.000
_cell.length_c   1.000
_cell.angle_alpha   90.00
_cell.angle_beta   90.00
_cell.angle_gamma   90.00
#
_symmetry.space_group_name_H-M   'P 1'
#
loop_
_entity.id
_entity.type
_entity.pdbx_description
1 polymer ?
#
loop_
_entity_poly.entity_id
_entity_poly.type
_entity_poly.pdbx_seq_one_letter_code
_entity_poly.pdbx_strand_id
1 'polypeptide(L)'
;MGVIPFDTRDEASTEEKRIHSQFGAFRSEGEWFIATPRLLKFIKNFAIQHTDLFTEEDPPETEDIVETIDTPETEDIAKTEDTAKTEDTAEESFGERLAKARKAAKMSQKELAEKVGCSRGHIALIEQNRGRPGKSLYRKLIAIFGESLESPIEKLTQYNFAVKMEDESWISENREIDTFIKVIEEIGIENVKALDIYTAKIPLIADNEYPDKPQRKVETETGTYYIFAGLSNVSKKKILEDIANRLDLKIEVYINKVK
;
A
#
# COMPACT_ATOMS: atom_id res chain seq x y z
N MET A 1 11.94 27.40 16.81
CA MET A 1 12.81 26.87 15.74
C MET A 1 14.23 27.12 16.18
N GLY A 2 15.03 26.08 16.39
CA GLY A 2 16.47 26.24 16.65
C GLY A 2 17.20 26.04 15.34
N VAL A 3 17.71 27.12 14.75
CA VAL A 3 18.75 27.02 13.72
C VAL A 3 20.02 26.74 14.50
N ILE A 4 20.71 25.64 14.24
CA ILE A 4 22.07 25.42 14.76
C ILE A 4 22.96 26.38 13.96
N PRO A 5 23.51 27.45 14.57
CA PRO A 5 24.43 28.31 13.85
C PRO A 5 25.73 27.53 13.62
N PHE A 6 26.22 27.55 12.38
CA PHE A 6 27.58 27.10 12.06
C PHE A 6 28.44 28.34 11.88
N ASP A 7 29.62 28.36 12.49
CA ASP A 7 30.50 29.52 12.47
C ASP A 7 31.20 29.67 11.10
N THR A 8 31.30 28.57 10.34
CA THR A 8 31.89 28.57 9.01
C THR A 8 31.11 27.69 8.02
N ARG A 9 31.28 27.99 6.73
CA ARG A 9 30.65 27.25 5.63
C ARG A 9 31.16 25.80 5.52
N ASP A 10 32.41 25.57 5.88
CA ASP A 10 33.04 24.24 5.82
C ASP A 10 32.54 23.33 6.94
N GLU A 11 32.25 23.90 8.12
CA GLU A 11 31.66 23.18 9.24
C GLU A 11 30.22 22.72 8.91
N ALA A 12 29.41 23.62 8.33
CA ALA A 12 28.06 23.28 7.86
C ALA A 12 28.10 22.15 6.80
N SER A 13 29.03 22.23 5.85
CA SER A 13 29.21 21.22 4.79
C SER A 13 29.66 19.86 5.33
N THR A 14 30.50 19.85 6.37
CA THR A 14 30.97 18.62 7.01
C THR A 14 29.83 17.93 7.77
N GLU A 15 29.03 18.70 8.51
CA GLU A 15 27.89 18.17 9.24
C GLU A 15 26.76 17.72 8.30
N GLU A 16 26.53 18.44 7.20
CA GLU A 16 25.63 18.02 6.12
C GLU A 16 26.04 16.64 5.56
N LYS A 17 27.33 16.44 5.26
CA LYS A 17 27.86 15.13 4.80
C LYS A 17 27.69 14.04 5.85
N ARG A 18 27.90 14.36 7.13
CA ARG A 18 27.74 13.41 8.25
C ARG A 18 26.29 12.93 8.35
N ILE A 19 25.34 13.87 8.31
CA ILE A 19 23.89 13.58 8.29
C ILE A 19 23.53 12.78 7.03
N HIS A 20 24.03 13.13 5.85
CA HIS A 20 23.76 12.38 4.63
C HIS A 20 24.31 10.94 4.64
N SER A 21 25.49 10.73 5.23
CA SER A 21 26.07 9.39 5.42
C SER A 21 25.18 8.53 6.34
N GLN A 22 24.60 9.15 7.37
CA GLN A 22 23.77 8.48 8.36
C GLN A 22 22.32 8.23 7.89
N PHE A 23 21.77 9.11 7.03
CA PHE A 23 20.37 9.08 6.60
C PHE A 23 20.19 8.82 5.10
N GLY A 24 21.02 7.93 4.54
CA GLY A 24 21.09 7.63 3.10
C GLY A 24 19.78 7.77 2.31
N ALA A 25 19.84 8.62 1.27
CA ALA A 25 18.86 8.80 0.20
C ALA A 25 17.61 9.68 0.44
N PHE A 26 17.59 10.62 1.40
CA PHE A 26 16.59 11.69 1.41
C PHE A 26 17.06 12.91 0.60
N ARG A 27 16.75 12.93 -0.70
CA ARG A 27 16.63 14.16 -1.49
C ARG A 27 15.25 14.19 -2.13
N SER A 28 14.44 15.18 -1.80
CA SER A 28 13.54 15.79 -2.79
C SER A 28 14.21 17.08 -3.24
N GLU A 29 14.30 17.25 -4.55
CA GLU A 29 14.84 18.40 -5.29
C GLU A 29 14.96 19.72 -4.51
N GLY A 30 16.21 20.19 -4.34
CA GLY A 30 16.55 21.61 -4.38
C GLY A 30 16.18 22.53 -3.20
N GLU A 31 15.35 22.13 -2.24
CA GLU A 31 14.96 23.01 -1.13
C GLU A 31 15.27 22.39 0.24
N TRP A 32 15.97 23.14 1.11
CA TRP A 32 16.18 22.77 2.50
C TRP A 32 14.80 22.61 3.17
N PHE A 33 14.50 21.41 3.68
CA PHE A 33 13.23 21.13 4.33
C PHE A 33 12.97 22.13 5.47
N ILE A 34 11.86 22.87 5.39
CA ILE A 34 11.31 23.54 6.57
C ILE A 34 10.82 22.43 7.50
N ALA A 35 11.56 22.20 8.59
CA ALA A 35 11.23 21.18 9.57
C ALA A 35 9.87 21.50 10.22
N THR A 36 8.81 20.86 9.71
CA THR A 36 7.47 21.03 10.27
C THR A 36 7.45 20.54 11.72
N PRO A 37 6.60 21.10 12.61
CA PRO A 37 6.49 20.64 13.99
C PRO A 37 6.22 19.13 14.12
N ARG A 38 5.57 18.55 13.11
CA ARG A 38 5.28 17.11 13.03
C ARG A 38 6.53 16.27 12.78
N LEU A 39 7.42 16.73 11.89
CA LEU A 39 8.70 16.07 11.62
C LEU A 39 9.64 16.15 12.83
N LEU A 40 9.70 17.31 13.48
CA LEU A 40 10.48 17.49 14.72
C LEU A 40 9.97 16.59 15.85
N LYS A 41 8.65 16.43 15.98
CA LYS A 41 8.05 15.52 16.96
C LYS A 41 8.38 14.06 16.65
N PHE A 42 8.38 13.67 15.38
CA PHE A 42 8.77 12.33 14.95
C PHE A 42 10.25 12.04 15.27
N ILE A 43 11.16 12.95 14.93
CA ILE A 43 12.60 12.79 15.20
C ILE A 43 12.86 12.72 16.70
N LYS A 44 12.22 13.58 17.51
CA LYS A 44 12.34 13.51 18.98
C LYS A 44 11.87 12.17 19.53
N ASN A 45 10.71 11.68 19.09
CA ASN A 45 10.18 10.41 19.55
C ASN A 45 11.07 9.23 19.11
N PHE A 46 11.61 9.28 17.90
CA PHE A 46 12.52 8.26 17.37
C PHE A 46 13.86 8.26 18.10
N ALA A 47 14.44 9.44 18.37
CA ALA A 47 15.66 9.56 19.14
C ALA A 47 15.49 9.00 20.56
N ILE A 48 14.41 9.38 21.25
CA ILE A 48 14.08 8.88 22.61
C ILE A 48 13.96 7.35 22.65
N GLN A 49 13.33 6.74 21.64
CA GLN A 49 13.17 5.28 21.56
C GLN A 49 14.47 4.52 21.27
N HIS A 50 15.52 5.22 20.82
CA HIS A 50 16.80 4.62 20.45
C HIS A 50 18.00 5.14 21.26
N THR A 51 17.77 5.97 22.29
CA THR A 51 18.85 6.49 23.18
C THR A 51 19.10 5.70 24.46
N ASP A 52 18.40 4.58 24.71
CA ASP A 52 18.72 3.68 25.84
C ASP A 52 19.94 2.76 25.56
N LEU A 53 20.87 3.19 24.72
CA LEU A 53 22.06 2.42 24.31
C LEU A 53 23.40 3.18 24.45
N PHE A 54 23.40 4.31 25.16
CA PHE A 54 24.65 4.98 25.54
C PHE A 54 24.64 5.30 27.05
N THR A 55 24.73 4.26 27.87
CA THR A 55 25.42 4.35 29.15
C THR A 55 26.83 3.79 28.94
N GLU A 56 27.82 4.67 29.05
CA GLU A 56 29.22 4.29 29.20
C GLU A 56 29.38 3.52 30.51
N GLU A 57 29.67 2.22 30.45
CA GLU A 57 30.34 1.50 31.53
C GLU A 57 31.43 0.61 30.92
N ASP A 58 32.61 0.70 31.53
CA ASP A 58 33.88 0.12 31.13
C ASP A 58 33.85 -1.41 30.88
N PRO A 59 34.75 -1.94 30.04
CA PRO A 59 34.81 -3.37 29.73
C PRO A 59 35.55 -4.15 30.83
N PRO A 60 35.05 -5.33 31.25
CA PRO A 60 35.91 -6.33 31.83
C PRO A 60 36.38 -7.35 30.78
N GLU A 61 37.60 -7.78 31.02
CA GLU A 61 38.53 -8.56 30.23
C GLU A 61 38.03 -9.94 29.76
N THR A 62 38.73 -10.41 28.72
CA THR A 62 38.74 -11.75 28.12
C THR A 62 39.02 -12.87 29.13
N GLU A 63 38.32 -14.00 29.03
CA GLU A 63 38.93 -15.32 29.25
C GLU A 63 38.38 -16.37 28.28
N ASP A 64 39.32 -17.12 27.71
CA ASP A 64 39.18 -18.26 26.81
C ASP A 64 38.41 -19.42 27.44
N ILE A 65 37.45 -20.02 26.72
CA ILE A 65 37.16 -21.46 26.86
C ILE A 65 36.85 -22.06 25.48
N VAL A 66 37.78 -22.91 25.05
CA VAL A 66 37.65 -23.91 23.99
C VAL A 66 36.83 -25.08 24.55
N GLU A 67 35.76 -25.49 23.88
CA GLU A 67 35.31 -26.89 24.00
C GLU A 67 34.62 -27.39 22.73
N THR A 68 35.29 -28.38 22.14
CA THR A 68 34.92 -29.25 21.02
C THR A 68 33.89 -30.29 21.44
N ILE A 69 32.76 -30.41 20.76
CA ILE A 69 31.97 -31.66 20.64
C ILE A 69 31.25 -31.63 19.29
N ASP A 70 31.78 -32.26 18.25
CA ASP A 70 31.57 -33.65 17.81
C ASP A 70 30.20 -33.89 17.15
N THR A 71 30.25 -34.19 15.85
CA THR A 71 29.14 -34.69 15.02
C THR A 71 29.34 -36.18 14.84
N PRO A 72 28.28 -36.99 14.74
CA PRO A 72 28.15 -37.71 13.47
C PRO A 72 26.70 -37.97 12.98
N GLU A 73 26.61 -38.06 11.64
CA GLU A 73 25.89 -39.06 10.82
C GLU A 73 24.36 -39.23 10.97
N THR A 74 23.57 -38.73 10.01
CA THR A 74 22.94 -39.44 8.85
C THR A 74 21.98 -40.55 9.21
N GLU A 75 20.71 -40.41 8.79
CA GLU A 75 19.97 -41.47 8.08
C GLU A 75 18.71 -40.92 7.38
N ASP A 76 18.52 -41.36 6.14
CA ASP A 76 17.35 -41.21 5.28
C ASP A 76 16.08 -41.82 5.89
N ILE A 77 14.90 -41.34 5.46
CA ILE A 77 13.78 -42.15 4.92
C ILE A 77 12.61 -41.21 4.56
N ALA A 78 12.21 -41.29 3.30
CA ALA A 78 10.98 -40.71 2.76
C ALA A 78 9.75 -41.59 3.06
N LYS A 79 8.58 -40.94 3.24
CA LYS A 79 7.19 -41.38 2.92
C LYS A 79 6.22 -40.33 3.50
N THR A 80 5.61 -39.44 2.71
CA THR A 80 4.30 -39.55 2.02
C THR A 80 3.15 -40.07 2.90
N GLU A 81 2.19 -39.18 3.18
CA GLU A 81 0.73 -39.36 3.30
C GLU A 81 0.17 -37.95 3.64
N ASP A 82 -0.40 -37.22 2.71
CA ASP A 82 -1.80 -37.27 2.25
C ASP A 82 -2.82 -37.26 3.41
N THR A 83 -3.22 -36.05 3.82
CA THR A 83 -4.52 -35.82 4.43
C THR A 83 -5.12 -34.55 3.86
N ALA A 84 -6.03 -34.75 2.91
CA ALA A 84 -7.02 -33.79 2.48
C ALA A 84 -7.98 -33.40 3.61
N LYS A 85 -8.64 -32.25 3.39
CA LYS A 85 -9.74 -31.59 4.13
C LYS A 85 -9.30 -30.65 5.25
N THR A 86 -9.39 -29.35 4.98
CA THR A 86 -10.63 -28.59 5.25
C THR A 86 -10.63 -27.29 4.45
N GLU A 87 -11.65 -27.11 3.62
CA GLU A 87 -12.00 -25.88 2.92
C GLU A 87 -12.57 -24.89 3.95
N ASP A 88 -11.70 -24.02 4.46
CA ASP A 88 -12.04 -22.65 4.82
C ASP A 88 -11.36 -21.82 3.74
N THR A 89 -12.13 -21.11 2.90
CA THR A 89 -11.58 -20.21 1.87
C THR A 89 -11.00 -18.97 2.53
N ALA A 90 -9.93 -19.13 3.29
CA ALA A 90 -8.99 -18.07 3.59
C ALA A 90 -8.25 -17.77 2.27
N GLU A 91 -8.55 -16.63 1.67
CA GLU A 91 -7.93 -16.23 0.40
C GLU A 91 -6.40 -16.26 0.51
N GLU A 92 -5.76 -17.01 -0.39
CA GLU A 92 -4.30 -17.18 -0.45
C GLU A 92 -3.63 -15.80 -0.55
N SER A 93 -2.59 -15.54 0.26
CA SER A 93 -1.88 -14.26 0.23
C SER A 93 -1.01 -14.13 -1.04
N PHE A 94 -0.52 -12.92 -1.35
CA PHE A 94 0.43 -12.74 -2.45
C PHE A 94 1.72 -13.53 -2.25
N GLY A 95 2.26 -13.54 -1.03
CA GLY A 95 3.46 -14.29 -0.70
C GLY A 95 3.30 -15.79 -0.93
N GLU A 96 2.13 -16.32 -0.57
CA GLU A 96 1.76 -17.73 -0.76
C GLU A 96 1.62 -18.08 -2.24
N ARG A 97 0.87 -17.25 -3.00
CA ARG A 97 0.79 -17.38 -4.47
C ARG A 97 2.15 -17.36 -5.13
N LEU A 98 3.03 -16.46 -4.70
CA LEU A 98 4.39 -16.36 -5.23
C LEU A 98 5.23 -17.60 -4.92
N ALA A 99 5.18 -18.09 -3.69
CA ALA A 99 5.88 -19.31 -3.32
C ALA A 99 5.38 -20.51 -4.14
N LYS A 100 4.06 -20.60 -4.35
CA LYS A 100 3.42 -21.66 -5.14
C LYS A 100 3.79 -21.59 -6.62
N ALA A 101 3.68 -20.41 -7.24
CA ALA A 101 4.05 -20.17 -8.63
C ALA A 101 5.55 -20.47 -8.88
N ARG A 102 6.42 -20.02 -7.98
CA ARG A 102 7.86 -20.31 -8.03
C ARG A 102 8.14 -21.81 -7.96
N LYS A 103 7.50 -22.52 -7.01
CA LYS A 103 7.65 -23.98 -6.84
C LYS A 103 7.11 -24.74 -8.06
N ALA A 104 5.97 -24.33 -8.61
CA ALA A 104 5.40 -24.91 -9.83
C ALA A 104 6.35 -24.76 -11.03
N ALA A 105 7.06 -23.62 -11.11
CA ALA A 105 8.10 -23.39 -12.10
C ALA A 105 9.46 -24.03 -11.77
N LYS A 106 9.55 -24.82 -10.68
CA LYS A 106 10.77 -25.49 -10.20
C LYS A 106 11.97 -24.56 -9.98
N MET A 107 11.72 -23.31 -9.60
CA MET A 107 12.78 -22.33 -9.34
C MET A 107 13.09 -22.25 -7.83
N SER A 108 14.36 -22.09 -7.48
CA SER A 108 14.78 -21.69 -6.15
C SER A 108 14.50 -20.20 -5.91
N GLN A 109 14.45 -19.77 -4.65
CA GLN A 109 14.32 -18.33 -4.32
C GLN A 109 15.49 -17.52 -4.88
N LYS A 110 16.69 -18.12 -4.96
CA LYS A 110 17.89 -17.48 -5.48
C LYS A 110 17.78 -17.21 -6.98
N GLU A 111 17.38 -18.22 -7.75
CA GLU A 111 17.21 -18.08 -9.21
C GLU A 111 16.10 -17.07 -9.56
N LEU A 112 15.00 -17.07 -8.80
CA LEU A 112 13.96 -16.06 -8.99
C LEU A 112 14.50 -14.66 -8.70
N ALA A 113 15.23 -14.48 -7.59
CA ALA A 113 15.81 -13.21 -7.20
C ALA A 113 16.78 -12.66 -8.27
N GLU A 114 17.60 -13.54 -8.85
CA GLU A 114 18.51 -13.19 -9.96
C GLU A 114 17.73 -12.74 -11.21
N LYS A 115 16.67 -13.45 -11.59
CA LYS A 115 15.83 -13.08 -12.75
C LYS A 115 15.16 -11.72 -12.60
N VAL A 116 14.69 -11.38 -11.41
CA VAL A 116 14.00 -10.09 -11.16
C VAL A 116 14.95 -8.97 -10.71
N GLY A 117 16.22 -9.29 -10.46
CA GLY A 117 17.24 -8.34 -10.02
C GLY A 117 17.04 -7.85 -8.59
N CYS A 118 16.78 -8.76 -7.66
CA CYS A 118 16.74 -8.46 -6.21
C CYS A 118 17.53 -9.49 -5.39
N SER A 119 17.55 -9.35 -4.06
CA SER A 119 18.20 -10.33 -3.19
C SER A 119 17.28 -11.52 -2.87
N ARG A 120 17.87 -12.70 -2.62
CA ARG A 120 17.15 -13.90 -2.14
C ARG A 120 16.34 -13.60 -0.88
N GLY A 121 16.94 -12.84 0.04
CA GLY A 121 16.29 -12.44 1.30
C GLY A 121 15.02 -11.62 1.06
N HIS A 122 15.02 -10.73 0.05
CA HIS A 122 13.85 -9.95 -0.31
C HIS A 122 12.70 -10.85 -0.82
N ILE A 123 13.01 -11.84 -1.67
CA ILE A 123 12.02 -12.85 -2.09
C ILE A 123 11.48 -13.63 -0.89
N ALA A 124 12.34 -14.06 0.03
CA ALA A 124 11.91 -14.78 1.23
C ALA A 124 10.97 -13.94 2.12
N LEU A 125 11.26 -12.64 2.30
CA LEU A 125 10.38 -11.74 3.04
C LEU A 125 9.01 -11.59 2.38
N ILE A 126 8.97 -11.50 1.06
CA ILE A 126 7.72 -11.42 0.30
C ILE A 126 6.92 -12.72 0.44
N GLU A 127 7.55 -13.89 0.24
CA GLU A 127 6.89 -15.20 0.38
C GLU A 127 6.35 -15.44 1.79
N GLN A 128 6.98 -14.86 2.81
CA GLN A 128 6.54 -14.95 4.22
C GLN A 128 5.53 -13.87 4.62
N ASN A 129 5.02 -13.06 3.68
CA ASN A 129 4.14 -11.92 3.95
C ASN A 129 4.75 -10.85 4.89
N ARG A 130 6.07 -10.84 5.04
CA ARG A 130 6.83 -9.88 5.87
C ARG A 130 7.35 -8.68 5.07
N GLY A 131 7.15 -8.69 3.75
CA GLY A 131 7.51 -7.60 2.84
C GLY A 131 6.56 -7.53 1.65
N ARG A 132 6.49 -6.36 1.01
CA ARG A 132 5.75 -6.19 -0.25
C ARG A 132 6.71 -5.82 -1.38
N PRO A 133 6.54 -6.38 -2.58
CA PRO A 133 7.33 -5.95 -3.72
C PRO A 133 7.00 -4.50 -4.08
N GLY A 134 8.03 -3.69 -4.34
CA GLY A 134 7.83 -2.39 -4.97
C GLY A 134 7.27 -2.54 -6.39
N LYS A 135 6.70 -1.47 -6.96
CA LYS A 135 6.04 -1.48 -8.29
C LYS A 135 6.89 -2.11 -9.41
N SER A 136 8.19 -1.80 -9.44
CA SER A 136 9.13 -2.34 -10.43
C SER A 136 9.31 -3.85 -10.28
N LEU A 137 9.52 -4.32 -9.05
CA LEU A 137 9.67 -5.75 -8.75
C LEU A 137 8.38 -6.52 -9.04
N TYR A 138 7.23 -5.96 -8.66
CA TYR A 138 5.93 -6.55 -8.93
C TYR A 138 5.71 -6.79 -10.43
N ARG A 139 5.98 -5.79 -11.28
CA ARG A 139 5.87 -5.94 -12.74
C ARG A 139 6.75 -7.06 -13.30
N LYS A 140 7.97 -7.21 -12.78
CA LYS A 140 8.87 -8.30 -13.20
C LYS A 140 8.36 -9.66 -12.77
N LEU A 141 7.80 -9.77 -11.57
CA LEU A 141 7.20 -11.01 -11.07
C LEU A 141 5.98 -11.41 -11.92
N ILE A 142 5.09 -10.46 -12.22
CA ILE A 142 3.95 -10.67 -13.12
C ILE A 142 4.41 -11.06 -14.53
N ALA A 143 5.48 -10.45 -15.06
CA ALA A 143 6.01 -10.83 -16.37
C ALA A 143 6.52 -12.29 -16.43
N ILE A 144 6.91 -12.87 -15.29
CA ILE A 144 7.38 -14.27 -15.21
C ILE A 144 6.23 -15.24 -14.98
N PHE A 145 5.30 -14.91 -14.08
CA PHE A 145 4.29 -15.85 -13.59
C PHE A 145 2.85 -15.55 -14.05
N GLY A 146 2.63 -14.42 -14.71
CA GLY A 146 1.35 -14.02 -15.28
C GLY A 146 0.20 -14.00 -14.27
N GLU A 147 -0.95 -14.50 -14.73
CA GLU A 147 -2.22 -14.58 -13.97
C GLU A 147 -2.10 -15.38 -12.66
N SER A 148 -1.11 -16.28 -12.54
CA SER A 148 -0.91 -17.07 -11.30
C SER A 148 -0.55 -16.21 -10.08
N LEU A 149 -0.11 -14.97 -10.29
CA LEU A 149 0.21 -14.03 -9.22
C LEU A 149 -0.86 -12.96 -9.01
N GLU A 150 -1.79 -12.79 -9.95
CA GLU A 150 -2.84 -11.79 -9.84
C GLU A 150 -3.91 -12.27 -8.85
N SER A 151 -4.00 -11.62 -7.68
CA SER A 151 -5.25 -11.68 -6.91
C SER A 151 -6.30 -10.78 -7.57
N PRO A 152 -7.58 -11.19 -7.55
CA PRO A 152 -8.69 -10.28 -7.85
C PRO A 152 -8.58 -8.94 -7.09
N ILE A 153 -8.04 -8.98 -5.86
CA ILE A 153 -7.86 -7.82 -4.97
C ILE A 153 -6.58 -7.04 -5.26
N GLU A 154 -5.52 -7.65 -5.78
CA GLU A 154 -4.28 -6.91 -6.11
C GLU A 154 -4.40 -6.07 -7.38
N LYS A 155 -5.32 -6.44 -8.27
CA LYS A 155 -5.81 -5.54 -9.33
C LYS A 155 -6.33 -4.23 -8.75
N LEU A 156 -6.87 -4.23 -7.53
CA LEU A 156 -7.42 -3.05 -6.84
C LEU A 156 -6.34 -2.19 -6.17
N THR A 157 -5.15 -2.74 -5.89
CA THR A 157 -4.05 -1.97 -5.27
C THR A 157 -3.38 -0.99 -6.22
N GLN A 158 -3.62 -1.12 -7.54
CA GLN A 158 -3.19 -0.13 -8.53
C GLN A 158 -4.07 1.13 -8.53
N TYR A 159 -5.29 1.05 -7.98
CA TYR A 159 -6.25 2.15 -8.04
C TYR A 159 -6.38 2.82 -6.68
N ASN A 160 -6.40 4.15 -6.68
CA ASN A 160 -6.54 4.94 -5.44
C ASN A 160 -7.94 4.80 -4.81
N PHE A 161 -8.92 4.32 -5.59
CA PHE A 161 -10.32 4.28 -5.22
C PHE A 161 -11.05 3.13 -5.95
N ALA A 162 -11.55 2.16 -5.20
CA ALA A 162 -12.29 1.01 -5.70
C ALA A 162 -13.51 0.71 -4.81
N VAL A 163 -14.54 0.11 -5.38
CA VAL A 163 -15.78 -0.24 -4.68
C VAL A 163 -16.16 -1.67 -5.01
N LYS A 164 -16.47 -2.45 -3.97
CA LYS A 164 -17.06 -3.78 -4.09
C LYS A 164 -18.58 -3.66 -3.97
N MET A 165 -19.31 -4.22 -4.93
CA MET A 165 -20.76 -4.24 -4.99
C MET A 165 -21.33 -5.47 -4.25
N GLU A 166 -22.65 -5.52 -4.09
CA GLU A 166 -23.34 -6.62 -3.38
C GLU A 166 -23.23 -7.97 -4.09
N ASP A 167 -23.09 -7.96 -5.41
CA ASP A 167 -22.88 -9.15 -6.25
C ASP A 167 -21.41 -9.61 -6.28
N GLU A 168 -20.58 -9.09 -5.36
CA GLU A 168 -19.14 -9.32 -5.29
C GLU A 168 -18.33 -8.76 -6.47
N SER A 169 -18.98 -8.02 -7.40
CA SER A 169 -18.29 -7.35 -8.50
C SER A 169 -17.51 -6.13 -8.01
N TRP A 170 -16.42 -5.82 -8.70
CA TRP A 170 -15.56 -4.69 -8.38
C TRP A 170 -15.65 -3.60 -9.44
N ILE A 171 -15.88 -2.37 -8.99
CA ILE A 171 -15.86 -1.17 -9.82
C ILE A 171 -14.62 -0.36 -9.49
N SER A 172 -13.77 -0.17 -10.49
CA SER A 172 -12.55 0.63 -10.39
C SER A 172 -12.12 1.15 -11.76
N GLU A 173 -11.97 2.46 -11.87
CA GLU A 173 -11.57 3.16 -13.09
C GLU A 173 -10.22 3.86 -12.93
N ASN A 174 -9.68 4.39 -14.04
CA ASN A 174 -8.38 5.07 -14.05
C ASN A 174 -8.37 6.36 -13.21
N ARG A 175 -9.51 7.06 -13.11
CA ARG A 175 -9.67 8.22 -12.22
C ARG A 175 -10.71 7.91 -11.16
N GLU A 176 -10.48 8.40 -9.95
CA GLU A 176 -11.35 8.14 -8.80
C GLU A 176 -12.75 8.75 -8.98
N ILE A 177 -12.85 9.83 -9.76
CA ILE A 177 -14.14 10.42 -10.12
C ILE A 177 -14.92 9.53 -11.09
N ASP A 178 -14.25 8.84 -11.99
CA ASP A 178 -14.91 7.95 -12.95
C ASP A 178 -15.44 6.71 -12.23
N THR A 179 -14.66 6.15 -11.29
CA THR A 179 -15.14 5.07 -10.40
C THR A 179 -16.38 5.50 -9.65
N PHE A 180 -16.35 6.70 -9.04
CA PHE A 180 -17.46 7.22 -8.26
C PHE A 180 -18.73 7.41 -9.09
N ILE A 181 -18.60 7.92 -10.32
CA ILE A 181 -19.75 8.08 -11.23
C ILE A 181 -20.30 6.73 -11.65
N LYS A 182 -19.43 5.79 -12.03
CA LYS A 182 -19.84 4.45 -12.46
C LYS A 182 -20.58 3.68 -11.36
N VAL A 183 -20.17 3.84 -10.11
CA VAL A 183 -20.90 3.28 -8.96
C VAL A 183 -22.29 3.92 -8.82
N ILE A 184 -22.41 5.23 -9.02
CA ILE A 184 -23.72 5.92 -9.00
C ILE A 184 -24.61 5.46 -10.16
N GLU A 185 -24.03 5.23 -11.35
CA GLU A 185 -24.75 4.67 -12.50
C GLU A 185 -25.27 3.26 -12.21
N GLU A 186 -24.44 2.39 -11.61
CA GLU A 186 -24.81 1.02 -11.25
C GLU A 186 -25.91 0.96 -10.18
N ILE A 187 -25.86 1.85 -9.18
CA ILE A 187 -26.93 2.00 -8.16
C ILE A 187 -28.22 2.56 -8.79
N GLY A 188 -28.10 3.29 -9.89
CA GLY A 188 -29.16 4.02 -10.56
C GLY A 188 -29.17 5.50 -10.14
N ILE A 189 -28.93 6.36 -11.12
CA ILE A 189 -28.85 7.83 -10.92
C ILE A 189 -30.11 8.38 -10.24
N GLU A 190 -31.29 7.92 -10.65
CA GLU A 190 -32.57 8.37 -10.07
C GLU A 190 -32.71 7.98 -8.60
N ASN A 191 -32.27 6.76 -8.24
CA ASN A 191 -32.31 6.28 -6.87
C ASN A 191 -31.44 7.15 -5.97
N VAL A 192 -30.22 7.47 -6.43
CA VAL A 192 -29.29 8.33 -5.70
C VAL A 192 -29.79 9.78 -5.66
N LYS A 193 -30.37 10.29 -6.75
CA LYS A 193 -30.95 11.63 -6.82
C LYS A 193 -32.12 11.79 -5.84
N ALA A 194 -32.97 10.78 -5.71
CA ALA A 194 -34.10 10.78 -4.78
C ALA A 194 -33.68 10.86 -3.30
N LEU A 195 -32.42 10.54 -2.96
CA LEU A 195 -31.87 10.70 -1.61
C LEU A 195 -31.59 12.16 -1.22
N ASP A 196 -31.68 13.09 -2.17
CA ASP A 196 -31.55 14.54 -1.97
C ASP A 196 -30.24 14.91 -1.24
N ILE A 197 -29.12 14.33 -1.68
CA ILE A 197 -27.80 14.55 -1.09
C ILE A 197 -27.23 15.86 -1.63
N TYR A 198 -26.77 16.74 -0.73
CA TYR A 198 -26.16 18.02 -1.08
C TYR A 198 -24.66 18.08 -0.79
N THR A 199 -23.92 18.74 -1.69
CA THR A 199 -22.49 19.03 -1.55
C THR A 199 -22.18 20.42 -2.07
N ALA A 200 -21.34 21.18 -1.37
CA ALA A 200 -20.96 22.54 -1.76
C ALA A 200 -22.15 23.48 -2.11
N LYS A 201 -23.28 23.31 -1.41
CA LYS A 201 -24.56 24.02 -1.57
C LYS A 201 -25.33 23.72 -2.87
N ILE A 202 -25.00 22.65 -3.57
CA ILE A 202 -25.73 22.15 -4.75
C ILE A 202 -26.06 20.67 -4.55
N PRO A 203 -27.08 20.13 -5.23
CA PRO A 203 -27.35 18.70 -5.17
C PRO A 203 -26.16 17.91 -5.77
N LEU A 204 -25.92 16.70 -5.25
CA LEU A 204 -24.89 15.78 -5.75
C LEU A 204 -25.13 15.45 -7.22
N ILE A 205 -26.41 15.29 -7.58
CA ILE A 205 -26.89 15.01 -8.93
C ILE A 205 -27.91 16.09 -9.29
N ALA A 206 -27.60 16.89 -10.31
CA ALA A 206 -28.45 17.99 -10.76
C ALA A 206 -29.02 17.74 -12.16
N ASP A 207 -30.21 18.30 -12.41
CA ASP A 207 -30.83 18.34 -13.76
C ASP A 207 -30.20 19.38 -14.69
N ASN A 208 -29.54 20.39 -14.10
CA ASN A 208 -28.95 21.50 -14.82
C ASN A 208 -27.49 21.68 -14.40
N GLU A 209 -26.70 22.23 -15.32
CA GLU A 209 -25.31 22.58 -15.08
C GLU A 209 -25.21 23.78 -14.13
N TYR A 210 -24.22 23.73 -13.24
CA TYR A 210 -23.76 24.85 -12.41
C TYR A 210 -22.36 25.25 -12.92
N PRO A 211 -22.24 26.28 -13.78
CA PRO A 211 -21.00 26.59 -14.49
C PRO A 211 -19.77 26.83 -13.59
N ASP A 212 -20.00 27.35 -12.39
CA ASP A 212 -18.94 27.65 -11.40
C ASP A 212 -18.57 26.43 -10.53
N LYS A 213 -19.13 25.25 -10.82
CA LYS A 213 -18.94 24.05 -10.02
C LYS A 213 -18.34 22.94 -10.88
N PRO A 214 -17.33 22.20 -10.35
CA PRO A 214 -16.81 21.04 -11.05
C PRO A 214 -17.89 19.96 -11.10
N GLN A 215 -18.43 19.71 -12.29
CA GLN A 215 -19.43 18.68 -12.55
C GLN A 215 -19.03 17.80 -13.73
N ARG A 216 -19.56 16.58 -13.76
CA ARG A 216 -19.48 15.65 -14.89
C ARG A 216 -20.87 15.45 -15.44
N LYS A 217 -21.02 15.69 -16.74
CA LYS A 217 -22.24 15.40 -17.49
C LYS A 217 -22.33 13.89 -17.69
N VAL A 218 -23.49 13.31 -17.39
CA VAL A 218 -23.82 11.90 -17.61
C VAL A 218 -25.14 11.84 -18.36
N GLU A 219 -25.18 11.07 -19.44
CA GLU A 219 -26.37 10.89 -20.27
C GLU A 219 -26.95 9.50 -20.03
N THR A 220 -28.24 9.46 -19.74
CA THR A 220 -28.99 8.22 -19.47
C THR A 220 -30.24 8.15 -20.34
N GLU A 221 -30.92 7.01 -20.33
CA GLU A 221 -32.21 6.85 -21.02
C GLU A 221 -33.28 7.80 -20.48
N THR A 222 -33.22 8.19 -19.20
CA THR A 222 -34.21 9.05 -18.55
C THR A 222 -33.90 10.54 -18.69
N GLY A 223 -32.65 10.91 -18.97
CA GLY A 223 -32.25 12.30 -19.14
C GLY A 223 -30.75 12.56 -19.05
N THR A 224 -30.40 13.84 -19.08
CA THR A 224 -29.04 14.32 -18.84
C THR A 224 -28.91 14.79 -17.41
N TYR A 225 -27.87 14.31 -16.72
CA TYR A 225 -27.58 14.63 -15.33
C TYR A 225 -26.18 15.22 -15.16
N TYR A 226 -26.00 16.03 -14.12
CA TYR A 226 -24.73 16.67 -13.77
C TYR A 226 -24.32 16.25 -12.37
N ILE A 227 -23.31 15.38 -12.29
CA ILE A 227 -22.80 14.83 -11.02
C ILE A 227 -21.64 15.69 -10.51
N PHE A 228 -21.69 16.11 -9.25
CA PHE A 228 -20.64 16.93 -8.65
C PHE A 228 -19.31 16.16 -8.51
N ALA A 229 -18.25 16.69 -9.12
CA ALA A 229 -16.95 16.04 -9.25
C ALA A 229 -15.88 16.57 -8.29
N GLY A 230 -16.13 17.71 -7.63
CA GLY A 230 -15.17 18.40 -6.75
C GLY A 230 -14.96 17.77 -5.37
N LEU A 231 -15.03 16.43 -5.26
CA LEU A 231 -14.98 15.71 -4.00
C LEU A 231 -13.60 15.10 -3.74
N SER A 232 -13.11 15.18 -2.51
CA SER A 232 -11.95 14.39 -2.06
C SER A 232 -12.29 12.90 -2.02
N ASN A 233 -11.29 12.00 -2.10
CA ASN A 233 -11.55 10.55 -2.02
C ASN A 233 -12.23 10.16 -0.70
N VAL A 234 -11.89 10.84 0.40
CA VAL A 234 -12.55 10.65 1.70
C VAL A 234 -14.02 11.07 1.64
N SER A 235 -14.32 12.20 1.00
CA SER A 235 -15.70 12.67 0.82
C SER A 235 -16.51 11.73 -0.08
N LYS A 236 -15.93 11.26 -1.18
CA LYS A 236 -16.55 10.27 -2.08
C LYS A 236 -16.93 9.00 -1.32
N LYS A 237 -16.02 8.45 -0.52
CA LYS A 237 -16.29 7.28 0.31
C LYS A 237 -17.44 7.50 1.27
N LYS A 238 -17.43 8.60 2.04
CA LYS A 238 -18.52 8.92 2.96
C LYS A 238 -19.87 9.04 2.27
N ILE A 239 -19.90 9.62 1.08
CA ILE A 239 -21.13 9.76 0.29
C ILE A 239 -21.62 8.38 -0.18
N LEU A 240 -20.74 7.54 -0.71
CA LEU A 240 -21.12 6.17 -1.11
C LEU A 240 -21.59 5.34 0.09
N GLU A 241 -20.94 5.45 1.25
CA GLU A 241 -21.38 4.79 2.49
C GLU A 241 -22.76 5.32 2.95
N ASP A 242 -23.02 6.62 2.87
CA ASP A 242 -24.33 7.20 3.20
C ASP A 242 -25.41 6.73 2.21
N ILE A 243 -25.12 6.69 0.91
CA ILE A 243 -26.01 6.15 -0.12
C ILE A 243 -26.34 4.69 0.19
N ALA A 244 -25.30 3.88 0.46
CA ALA A 244 -25.45 2.47 0.76
C ALA A 244 -26.35 2.24 1.97
N ASN A 245 -26.11 2.99 3.06
CA ASN A 245 -26.93 2.89 4.27
C ASN A 245 -28.38 3.29 4.03
N ARG A 246 -28.65 4.32 3.22
CA ARG A 246 -30.01 4.79 2.94
C ARG A 246 -30.79 3.88 1.99
N LEU A 247 -30.09 3.17 1.12
CA LEU A 247 -30.68 2.24 0.16
C LEU A 247 -30.57 0.77 0.59
N ASP A 248 -30.07 0.50 1.81
CA ASP A 248 -29.83 -0.84 2.35
C ASP A 248 -28.94 -1.73 1.44
N LEU A 249 -27.92 -1.12 0.84
CA LEU A 249 -26.99 -1.78 -0.06
C LEU A 249 -25.74 -2.26 0.69
N LYS A 250 -25.26 -3.46 0.37
CA LYS A 250 -23.99 -3.99 0.87
C LYS A 250 -22.87 -3.64 -0.10
N ILE A 251 -22.32 -2.43 0.04
CA ILE A 251 -21.13 -2.02 -0.71
C ILE A 251 -19.96 -1.73 0.22
N GLU A 252 -18.75 -2.03 -0.24
CA GLU A 252 -17.53 -1.75 0.50
C GLU A 252 -16.61 -0.83 -0.30
N VAL A 253 -16.21 0.29 0.31
CA VAL A 253 -15.40 1.31 -0.36
C VAL A 253 -13.95 1.29 0.13
N TYR A 254 -13.05 1.11 -0.81
CA TYR A 254 -11.61 1.00 -0.61
C TYR A 254 -10.90 2.25 -1.13
N ILE A 255 -10.17 2.93 -0.25
CA ILE A 255 -9.28 4.04 -0.62
C ILE A 255 -7.86 3.61 -0.32
N ASN A 256 -7.03 3.49 -1.35
CA ASN A 256 -5.61 3.25 -1.14
C ASN A 256 -4.96 4.56 -0.71
N LYS A 257 -4.37 4.60 0.49
CA LYS A 257 -3.54 5.71 0.93
C LYS A 257 -2.18 5.54 0.29
N VAL A 258 -2.00 6.04 -0.93
CA VAL A 258 -0.66 6.27 -1.47
C VAL A 258 -0.02 7.33 -0.58
N LYS A 259 0.88 6.88 0.31
CA LYS A 259 1.79 7.73 1.07
C LYS A 259 3.02 8.06 0.24
#